data_AF-A0A3M1JDB7-F1
#
_entry.id   AF-A0A3M1JDB7-F1
#
_cell.length_a   1.000
_cell.length_b   1.000
_cell.length_c   1.000
_cell.angle_alpha   90.00
_cell.angle_beta   90.00
_cell.angle_gamma   90.00
#
_symmetry.space_group_name_H-M   'P 1'
#
loop_
_entity.id
_entity.type
_entity.pdbx_description
1 polymer ?
#
loop_
_entity_poly.entity_id
_entity_poly.type
_entity_poly.pdbx_seq_one_letter_code
_entity_poly.pdbx_strand_id
1 'polypeptide(L)'
;MSNMQTLRQILHRIDGRSYPAYKDIRGSYRFSDFTLFVDHVQGDPFAAPSRLRVCVPLVEGGFLFATRSSKIRQIALRDFLARMFSAACRTATDRRGSGKSGLLRMDAPGQEILERSAIVVTDKFVEARFTA
;
A
#
# COMPACT_ATOMS: atom_id res chain seq x y z
N MET A 1 -8.56 10.61 11.87
CA MET A 1 -7.61 9.54 11.47
C MET A 1 -7.48 8.60 12.65
N SER A 2 -7.87 7.35 12.50
CA SER A 2 -7.83 6.37 13.60
C SER A 2 -6.40 5.83 13.76
N ASN A 3 -6.11 5.12 14.85
CA ASN A 3 -4.79 4.51 15.07
C ASN A 3 -4.83 3.00 14.74
N MET A 4 -3.66 2.35 14.76
CA MET A 4 -3.53 0.90 14.59
C MET A 4 -4.41 0.08 15.54
N GLN A 5 -4.63 0.54 16.78
CA GLN A 5 -5.45 -0.19 17.75
C GLN A 5 -6.92 -0.24 17.33
N THR A 6 -7.45 0.83 16.74
CA THR A 6 -8.81 0.84 16.18
C THR A 6 -8.95 -0.20 15.06
N LEU A 7 -7.98 -0.28 14.13
CA LEU A 7 -8.01 -1.31 13.09
C LEU A 7 -8.00 -2.71 13.70
N ARG A 8 -7.14 -2.95 14.68
CA ARG A 8 -7.04 -4.23 15.39
C ARG A 8 -8.37 -4.62 16.05
N GLN A 9 -9.04 -3.67 16.71
CA GLN A 9 -10.36 -3.90 17.32
C GLN A 9 -11.42 -4.24 16.28
N ILE A 10 -11.44 -3.55 15.14
CA ILE A 10 -12.37 -3.87 14.03
C ILE A 10 -12.10 -5.29 13.54
N LEU A 11 -10.84 -5.64 13.28
CA LEU A 11 -10.45 -6.98 12.82
C LEU A 11 -10.88 -8.07 13.80
N HIS A 12 -10.67 -7.89 15.11
CA HIS A 12 -11.16 -8.83 16.13
C HIS A 12 -12.70 -8.93 16.15
N ARG A 13 -13.42 -7.81 15.96
CA ARG A 13 -14.89 -7.78 15.97
C ARG A 13 -15.49 -8.52 14.77
N ILE A 14 -14.86 -8.42 13.61
CA ILE A 14 -15.36 -9.02 12.35
C ILE A 14 -14.83 -10.44 12.11
N ASP A 15 -13.96 -10.94 12.98
CA ASP A 15 -13.47 -12.31 12.89
C ASP A 15 -14.63 -13.32 12.92
N GLY A 16 -14.58 -14.30 12.01
CA GLY A 16 -15.67 -15.26 11.80
C GLY A 16 -16.96 -14.70 11.19
N ARG A 17 -17.07 -13.39 10.91
CA ARG A 17 -18.25 -12.80 10.26
C ARG A 17 -18.23 -12.99 8.74
N SER A 18 -19.40 -12.79 8.13
CA SER A 18 -19.55 -12.83 6.68
C SER A 18 -18.71 -11.76 5.98
N TYR A 19 -18.36 -12.02 4.73
CA TYR A 19 -17.45 -11.16 3.96
C TYR A 19 -17.82 -9.66 3.92
N PRO A 20 -19.11 -9.26 3.81
CA PRO A 20 -19.47 -7.84 3.82
C PRO A 20 -19.01 -7.07 5.07
N ALA A 21 -18.75 -7.75 6.19
CA ALA A 21 -18.22 -7.12 7.41
C ALA A 21 -16.83 -6.49 7.20
N TYR A 22 -16.03 -6.95 6.23
CA TYR A 22 -14.75 -6.34 5.92
C TYR A 22 -14.88 -4.88 5.47
N LYS A 23 -16.05 -4.43 4.97
CA LYS A 23 -16.26 -3.01 4.60
C LYS A 23 -16.01 -2.06 5.78
N ASP A 24 -16.10 -2.56 7.01
CA ASP A 24 -15.81 -1.80 8.23
C ASP A 24 -14.35 -1.38 8.36
N ILE A 25 -13.41 -2.05 7.68
CA ILE A 25 -11.98 -1.67 7.70
C ILE A 25 -11.66 -0.51 6.75
N ARG A 26 -12.64 0.00 6.01
CA ARG A 26 -12.43 1.15 5.11
C ARG A 26 -12.10 2.39 5.95
N GLY A 27 -10.99 3.06 5.63
CA GLY A 27 -10.57 4.24 6.37
C GLY A 27 -9.06 4.49 6.33
N SER A 28 -8.58 5.27 7.29
CA SER A 28 -7.16 5.58 7.46
C SER A 28 -6.70 5.30 8.89
N TYR A 29 -5.54 4.67 9.01
CA TYR A 29 -5.00 4.16 10.26
C TYR A 29 -3.55 4.59 10.41
N ARG A 30 -3.25 5.37 11.46
CA ARG A 30 -1.90 5.79 11.80
C ARG A 30 -1.18 4.66 12.55
N PHE A 31 -0.05 4.24 11.99
CA PHE A 31 0.97 3.42 12.64
C PHE A 31 2.11 4.34 13.14
N SER A 32 3.10 3.77 13.81
CA SER A 32 4.30 4.49 14.27
C SER A 32 4.98 5.24 13.12
N ASP A 33 5.27 4.50 12.05
CA ASP A 33 6.18 4.94 10.99
C ASP A 33 5.49 5.23 9.67
N PHE A 34 4.18 4.93 9.57
CA PHE A 34 3.42 5.13 8.35
C PHE A 34 1.92 5.31 8.63
N THR A 35 1.18 5.71 7.61
CA THR A 35 -0.29 5.70 7.62
C THR A 35 -0.79 4.72 6.56
N LEU A 36 -1.65 3.79 6.98
CA LEU A 36 -2.35 2.87 6.10
C LEU A 36 -3.68 3.49 5.69
N PHE A 37 -3.99 3.46 4.40
CA PHE A 37 -5.28 3.82 3.84
C PHE A 37 -5.89 2.58 3.20
N VAL A 38 -7.13 2.29 3.55
CA VAL A 38 -7.95 1.28 2.88
C VAL A 38 -9.02 2.04 2.10
N ASP A 39 -8.75 2.32 0.83
CA ASP A 39 -9.59 3.18 -0.01
C ASP A 39 -10.84 2.43 -0.49
N HIS A 40 -10.67 1.14 -0.81
CA HIS A 40 -11.72 0.25 -1.26
C HIS A 40 -11.53 -1.15 -0.68
N VAL A 41 -12.62 -1.73 -0.17
CA VAL A 41 -12.67 -3.11 0.28
C VAL A 41 -13.46 -3.90 -0.76
N GLN A 42 -12.90 -5.03 -1.19
CA GLN A 42 -13.54 -5.90 -2.17
C GLN A 42 -14.90 -6.43 -1.68
N GLY A 43 -15.82 -6.74 -2.59
CA GLY A 43 -17.19 -7.15 -2.26
C GLY A 43 -17.32 -8.59 -1.79
N ASP A 44 -16.45 -9.46 -2.29
CA ASP A 44 -16.37 -10.91 -2.02
C ASP A 44 -14.92 -11.40 -2.29
N PRO A 45 -14.55 -12.63 -1.88
CA PRO A 45 -13.18 -13.16 -2.04
C PRO A 45 -12.65 -13.32 -3.48
N PHE A 46 -13.54 -13.23 -4.48
CA PHE A 46 -13.24 -13.45 -5.90
C PHE A 46 -13.28 -12.16 -6.73
N ALA A 47 -13.85 -11.08 -6.18
CA ALA A 47 -13.90 -9.76 -6.76
C ALA A 47 -12.51 -9.15 -7.03
N ALA A 48 -12.50 -7.94 -7.60
CA ALA A 48 -11.28 -7.14 -7.68
C ALA A 48 -10.73 -6.90 -6.26
N PRO A 49 -9.44 -7.17 -6.00
CA PRO A 49 -8.82 -6.99 -4.69
C PRO A 49 -9.02 -5.62 -4.05
N SER A 50 -8.89 -5.56 -2.73
CA SER A 50 -9.00 -4.31 -1.99
C SER A 50 -7.89 -3.36 -2.42
N ARG A 51 -8.17 -2.05 -2.49
CA ARG A 51 -7.17 -1.03 -2.86
C ARG A 51 -6.68 -0.30 -1.62
N LEU A 52 -5.37 -0.34 -1.43
CA LEU A 52 -4.71 0.19 -0.25
C LEU A 52 -3.61 1.18 -0.66
N ARG A 53 -3.31 2.10 0.25
CA ARG A 53 -2.12 2.96 0.18
C ARG A 53 -1.38 2.93 1.50
N VAL A 54 -0.06 2.98 1.44
CA VAL A 54 0.81 3.23 2.60
C VAL A 54 1.54 4.53 2.35
N CYS A 55 1.45 5.49 3.28
CA CYS A 55 2.21 6.72 3.25
C CYS A 55 3.22 6.75 4.39
N VAL A 56 4.50 6.84 4.02
CA VAL A 56 5.62 7.00 4.95
C VAL A 56 6.03 8.48 4.93
N PRO A 57 5.95 9.20 6.06
CA PRO A 57 6.41 10.58 6.13
C PRO A 57 7.92 10.64 5.88
N LEU A 58 8.36 11.70 5.25
CA LEU A 58 9.76 11.96 5.01
C LEU A 58 10.30 12.93 6.04
N VAL A 59 11.52 12.65 6.47
CA VAL A 59 12.31 13.59 7.25
C VAL A 59 13.06 14.48 6.27
N GLU A 60 13.00 15.80 6.51
CA GLU A 60 13.74 16.77 5.71
C GLU A 60 15.24 16.46 5.72
N GLY A 61 15.92 16.71 4.58
CA GLY A 61 17.36 16.48 4.44
C GLY A 61 17.79 15.03 4.18
N GLY A 62 16.87 14.08 4.05
CA GLY A 62 17.19 12.69 3.72
C GLY A 62 17.69 12.49 2.27
N PHE A 63 18.26 11.30 1.99
CA PHE A 63 18.78 10.89 0.67
C PHE A 63 17.79 11.09 -0.49
N LEU A 64 16.49 11.03 -0.21
CA LEU A 64 15.44 11.23 -1.20
C LEU A 64 15.35 12.67 -1.71
N PHE A 65 15.88 13.65 -0.98
CA PHE A 65 15.87 15.05 -1.40
C PHE A 65 16.83 15.27 -2.57
N ALA A 66 18.04 14.72 -2.47
CA ALA A 66 19.05 14.82 -3.51
C ALA A 66 18.64 14.11 -4.80
N THR A 67 17.79 13.07 -4.74
CA THR A 67 17.39 12.26 -5.90
C THR A 67 16.19 12.83 -6.68
N ARG A 68 15.66 14.01 -6.30
CA ARG A 68 14.50 14.64 -6.96
C ARG A 68 14.81 15.87 -7.80
N SER A 69 16.09 16.17 -7.97
CA SER A 69 16.55 17.40 -8.63
C SER A 69 16.06 17.58 -10.07
N SER A 70 15.61 16.51 -10.74
CA SER A 70 15.00 16.60 -12.07
C SER A 70 13.85 15.59 -12.22
N LYS A 71 12.95 15.86 -13.18
CA LYS A 71 11.82 14.96 -13.50
C LYS A 71 12.29 13.53 -13.78
N ILE A 72 13.37 13.36 -14.55
CA ILE A 72 13.89 12.03 -14.89
C ILE A 72 14.34 11.27 -13.64
N ARG A 73 15.03 11.95 -12.71
CA ARG A 73 15.47 11.30 -11.46
C ARG A 73 14.30 10.95 -10.55
N GLN A 74 13.25 11.77 -10.53
CA GLN A 74 12.00 11.44 -9.83
C GLN A 74 11.31 10.21 -10.42
N ILE A 75 11.25 10.10 -11.74
CA ILE A 75 10.69 8.92 -12.42
C ILE A 75 11.51 7.67 -12.07
N ALA A 76 12.85 7.74 -12.20
CA ALA A 76 13.73 6.63 -11.87
C ALA A 76 13.62 6.20 -10.39
N LEU A 77 13.51 7.17 -9.48
CA LEU A 77 13.31 6.90 -8.05
C LEU A 77 11.98 6.19 -7.79
N ARG A 78 10.87 6.68 -8.37
CA ARG A 78 9.55 6.07 -8.23
C ARG A 78 9.53 4.65 -8.78
N ASP A 79 10.17 4.42 -9.93
CA ASP A 79 10.31 3.10 -10.54
C ASP A 79 11.13 2.15 -9.66
N PHE A 80 12.26 2.60 -9.13
CA PHE A 80 13.09 1.83 -8.20
C PHE A 80 12.33 1.40 -6.95
N LEU A 81 11.63 2.34 -6.29
CA LEU A 81 10.81 2.05 -5.12
C LEU A 81 9.66 1.09 -5.44
N ALA A 82 9.04 1.22 -6.62
CA ALA A 82 7.97 0.32 -7.05
C ALA A 82 8.48 -1.12 -7.25
N ARG A 83 9.68 -1.30 -7.82
CA ARG A 83 10.33 -2.61 -7.95
C ARG A 83 10.61 -3.23 -6.58
N MET A 84 11.17 -2.45 -5.65
CA MET A 84 11.45 -2.90 -4.30
C MET A 84 10.18 -3.31 -3.56
N PHE A 85 9.15 -2.47 -3.60
CA PHE A 85 7.87 -2.76 -2.96
C PHE A 85 7.21 -4.00 -3.57
N SER A 86 7.20 -4.11 -4.90
CA SER A 86 6.67 -5.28 -5.61
C SER A 86 7.40 -6.57 -5.23
N ALA A 87 8.73 -6.52 -5.07
CA ALA A 87 9.51 -7.66 -4.58
C ALA A 87 9.14 -8.02 -3.14
N ALA A 88 9.04 -7.04 -2.25
CA ALA A 88 8.60 -7.26 -0.87
C ALA A 88 7.19 -7.85 -0.79
N CYS A 89 6.25 -7.40 -1.64
CA CYS A 89 4.92 -7.99 -1.74
C CYS A 89 4.95 -9.47 -2.14
N ARG A 90 5.84 -9.87 -3.07
CA ARG A 90 5.98 -11.28 -3.47
C ARG A 90 6.46 -12.13 -2.31
N THR A 91 7.41 -11.64 -1.53
CA THR A 91 7.94 -12.35 -0.36
C THR A 91 6.96 -12.40 0.81
N ALA A 92 6.19 -11.33 1.01
CA ALA A 92 5.20 -11.23 2.10
C ALA A 92 3.86 -11.89 1.76
N THR A 93 3.61 -12.17 0.48
CA THR A 93 2.41 -12.88 0.03
C THR A 93 2.41 -14.29 0.57
N ASP A 94 1.30 -14.67 1.18
CA ASP A 94 1.07 -16.00 1.70
C ASP A 94 -0.42 -16.33 1.52
N ARG A 95 -0.71 -17.32 0.68
CA ARG A 95 -2.09 -17.64 0.30
C ARG A 95 -2.82 -18.25 1.49
N ARG A 96 -3.79 -17.51 2.03
CA ARG A 96 -4.56 -17.93 3.20
C ARG A 96 -6.04 -17.75 2.96
N GLY A 97 -6.84 -18.78 3.20
CA GLY A 97 -8.29 -18.73 3.01
C GLY A 97 -8.71 -18.92 1.54
N SER A 98 -9.83 -18.32 1.15
CA SER A 98 -10.46 -18.53 -0.16
C SER A 98 -10.06 -17.46 -1.18
N GLY A 99 -10.16 -17.82 -2.47
CA GLY A 99 -9.95 -16.91 -3.58
C GLY A 99 -8.52 -16.34 -3.66
N LYS A 100 -8.42 -15.01 -3.59
CA LYS A 100 -7.16 -14.24 -3.68
C LYS A 100 -6.64 -13.77 -2.32
N SER A 101 -7.19 -14.30 -1.23
CA SER A 101 -6.86 -13.89 0.13
C SER A 101 -5.37 -14.13 0.46
N GLY A 102 -4.75 -13.13 1.10
CA GLY A 102 -3.33 -13.13 1.45
C GLY A 102 -2.36 -12.75 0.32
N LEU A 103 -2.88 -12.41 -0.86
CA LEU A 103 -2.07 -11.89 -1.97
C LEU A 103 -1.84 -10.39 -1.83
N LEU A 104 -0.58 -9.96 -1.80
CA LEU A 104 -0.21 -8.56 -1.93
C LEU A 104 0.32 -8.29 -3.33
N ARG A 105 -0.20 -7.27 -4.02
CA ARG A 105 0.26 -6.91 -5.37
C ARG A 105 0.33 -5.40 -5.58
N MET A 106 1.29 -4.97 -6.37
CA MET A 106 1.40 -3.61 -6.89
C MET A 106 1.40 -3.68 -8.42
N ASP A 107 1.07 -2.57 -9.08
CA ASP A 107 1.36 -2.38 -10.51
C ASP A 107 2.89 -2.40 -10.71
N ALA A 108 3.41 -3.60 -10.97
CA ALA A 108 4.83 -3.90 -10.93
C ALA A 108 5.52 -3.40 -12.21
N PRO A 109 6.64 -2.66 -12.11
CA PRO A 109 7.38 -2.24 -13.29
C PRO A 109 7.95 -3.40 -14.10
N GLY A 110 7.84 -3.30 -15.44
CA GLY A 110 8.51 -4.18 -16.41
C GLY A 110 9.97 -3.78 -16.64
N GLN A 111 10.53 -4.05 -17.83
CA GLN A 111 11.89 -3.59 -18.16
C GLN A 111 11.97 -2.06 -18.32
N GLU A 112 10.87 -1.44 -18.71
CA GLU A 112 10.78 0.00 -18.97
C GLU A 112 10.64 0.83 -17.70
N ILE A 113 11.35 1.97 -17.67
CA ILE A 113 11.23 3.01 -16.65
C ILE A 113 10.20 4.03 -17.13
N LEU A 114 8.97 3.92 -16.61
CA LEU A 114 7.86 4.80 -16.96
C LEU A 114 7.35 5.57 -15.75
N GLU A 115 6.80 6.75 -16.01
CA GLU A 115 6.04 7.50 -15.01
C GLU A 115 4.74 6.75 -14.70
N ARG A 116 4.57 6.28 -13.45
CA ARG A 116 3.42 5.47 -13.00
C ARG A 116 2.85 5.98 -11.68
N SER A 117 1.59 5.68 -11.42
CA SER A 117 0.91 6.09 -10.18
C SER A 117 1.18 5.18 -8.97
N ALA A 118 1.85 4.03 -9.17
CA ALA A 118 2.12 3.04 -8.13
C ALA A 118 2.90 3.58 -6.92
N ILE A 119 3.87 4.48 -7.19
CA ILE A 119 4.62 5.21 -6.17
C ILE A 119 4.45 6.71 -6.42
N VAL A 120 4.08 7.44 -5.37
CA VAL A 120 4.06 8.91 -5.36
C VAL A 120 5.10 9.39 -4.35
N VAL A 121 5.89 10.38 -4.77
CA VAL A 121 6.96 10.93 -3.98
C VAL A 121 6.75 12.44 -3.91
N THR A 122 6.59 12.96 -2.70
CA THR A 122 6.42 14.39 -2.42
C THR A 122 7.46 14.84 -1.40
N ASP A 123 7.60 16.14 -1.17
CA ASP A 123 8.53 16.67 -0.16
C ASP A 123 8.20 16.24 1.27
N LYS A 124 6.97 15.77 1.51
CA LYS A 124 6.48 15.40 2.84
C LYS A 124 6.37 13.89 3.06
N PHE A 125 6.20 13.09 1.99
CA PHE A 125 5.98 11.65 2.13
C PHE A 125 6.32 10.86 0.86
N VAL A 126 6.50 9.55 1.03
CA VAL A 126 6.42 8.54 -0.03
C VAL A 126 5.13 7.75 0.17
N GLU A 127 4.35 7.61 -0.90
CA GLU A 127 3.13 6.82 -0.93
C GLU A 127 3.31 5.63 -1.89
N ALA A 128 2.96 4.44 -1.41
CA ALA A 128 2.86 3.23 -2.21
C ALA A 128 1.41 2.80 -2.36
N ARG A 129 0.97 2.51 -3.59
CA ARG A 129 -0.38 2.06 -3.92
C ARG A 129 -0.36 0.59 -4.33
N PHE A 130 -1.20 -0.21 -3.70
CA PHE A 130 -1.18 -1.65 -3.88
C PHE A 130 -2.56 -2.27 -3.61
N THR A 131 -2.66 -3.57 -3.84
CA THR A 131 -3.85 -4.36 -3.57
C THR A 131 -3.57 -5.50 -2.62
N ALA A 132 -4.60 -5.87 -1.85
CA ALA A 132 -4.60 -6.89 -0.82
C ALA A 132 -5.95 -7.65 -0.75
#